data_AF-A0A8J8CXW7-F1
#
_entry.id   AF-A0A8J8CXW7-F1
#
_cell.length_a   1.000
_cell.length_b   1.000
_cell.length_c   1.000
_cell.angle_alpha   90.00
_cell.angle_beta   90.00
_cell.angle_gamma   90.00
#
_symmetry.space_group_name_H-M   'P 1'
#
loop_
_entity.id
_entity.type
_entity.pdbx_description
1 polymer ?
#
loop_
_entity_poly.entity_id
_entity_poly.type
_entity_poly.pdbx_seq_one_letter_code
_entity_poly.pdbx_strand_id
1 'polypeptide(L)'
;MEGTDLIVLGLVVAILPFALSLFLAAGPLLWIGLGGALVVAGILTEVASETDGADRVTPTNCPGCGSPNDPDADACGHCGRSLDA
;
A
#
# COMPACT_ATOMS: atom_id res chain seq x y z
N MET A 1 23.79 27.83 -9.30
CA MET A 1 23.27 27.13 -10.48
C MET A 1 24.47 26.56 -11.20
N GLU A 2 24.68 25.27 -11.02
CA GLU A 2 25.72 24.53 -11.72
C GLU A 2 25.35 24.43 -13.20
N GLY A 3 26.32 24.26 -14.11
CA GLY A 3 26.04 24.20 -15.55
C GLY A 3 25.03 23.09 -15.93
N THR A 4 24.97 22.04 -15.12
CA THR A 4 23.98 20.96 -15.18
C THR A 4 22.54 21.44 -14.93
N ASP A 5 22.30 22.34 -13.98
CA ASP A 5 20.96 22.88 -13.69
C ASP A 5 20.40 23.65 -14.88
N LEU A 6 21.24 24.42 -15.58
CA LEU A 6 20.84 25.18 -16.76
C LEU A 6 20.47 24.26 -17.93
N ILE A 7 21.20 23.16 -18.10
CA ILE A 7 20.91 22.15 -19.12
C ILE A 7 19.60 21.42 -18.80
N VAL A 8 19.41 21.00 -17.54
CA VAL A 8 18.19 20.33 -17.10
C VAL A 8 16.98 21.27 -17.24
N LEU A 9 17.11 22.53 -16.82
CA LEU A 9 16.05 23.52 -16.96
C LEU A 9 15.68 23.74 -18.43
N GLY A 10 16.67 23.87 -19.32
CA GLY A 10 16.44 24.02 -20.75
C GLY A 10 15.71 22.81 -21.35
N LEU A 11 16.11 21.59 -20.97
CA LEU A 11 15.47 20.35 -21.42
C LEU A 11 14.03 20.26 -20.92
N VAL A 12 13.78 20.56 -19.65
CA VAL A 12 12.43 20.57 -19.07
C VAL A 12 11.56 21.58 -19.81
N VAL A 13 12.01 22.81 -20.01
CA VAL A 13 11.24 23.85 -20.72
C VAL A 13 10.94 23.44 -22.17
N ALA A 14 11.86 22.74 -22.84
CA ALA A 14 11.65 22.29 -24.21
C ALA A 14 10.73 21.06 -24.32
N ILE A 15 10.92 20.05 -23.47
CA ILE A 15 10.29 18.74 -23.61
C ILE A 15 8.98 18.63 -22.84
N LEU A 16 8.89 19.21 -21.64
CA LEU A 16 7.71 19.15 -20.78
C LEU A 16 6.43 19.62 -21.50
N PRO A 17 6.37 20.78 -22.19
CA PRO A 17 5.12 21.21 -22.83
C PRO A 17 4.71 20.28 -23.98
N PHE A 18 5.68 19.73 -24.72
CA PHE A 18 5.39 18.79 -25.79
C PHE A 18 4.86 17.46 -25.26
N ALA A 19 5.52 16.91 -24.23
CA ALA A 19 5.08 15.69 -23.56
C ALA A 19 3.69 15.84 -22.92
N LEU A 20 3.45 16.98 -22.25
CA LEU A 20 2.15 17.30 -21.66
C LEU A 20 1.07 17.39 -22.75
N SER A 21 1.37 18.05 -23.87
CA SER A 21 0.44 18.17 -24.99
C SER A 21 0.09 16.81 -25.59
N LEU A 22 1.08 15.92 -25.77
CA LEU A 22 0.83 14.55 -26.25
C LEU A 22 0.01 13.73 -25.26
N PHE A 23 0.28 13.86 -23.96
CA PHE A 23 -0.49 13.19 -22.92
C PHE A 23 -1.95 13.68 -22.92
N LEU A 24 -2.18 14.99 -23.08
CA LEU A 24 -3.52 15.54 -23.18
C LEU A 24 -4.23 15.10 -24.46
N ALA A 25 -3.51 15.06 -25.58
CA ALA A 25 -4.04 14.67 -26.89
C ALA A 25 -4.38 13.19 -27.01
N ALA A 26 -3.64 12.31 -26.32
CA ALA A 26 -3.92 10.88 -26.27
C ALA A 26 -5.30 10.57 -25.62
N GLY A 27 -5.82 11.52 -24.84
CA GLY A 27 -7.23 11.59 -24.49
C GLY A 27 -7.69 10.57 -23.44
N PRO A 28 -9.03 10.47 -23.24
CA PRO A 28 -9.61 9.73 -22.11
C PRO A 28 -9.30 8.23 -22.10
N LEU A 29 -9.11 7.61 -23.28
CA LEU A 29 -8.80 6.19 -23.36
C LEU A 29 -7.44 5.86 -22.75
N LEU A 30 -6.40 6.67 -23.01
CA LEU A 30 -5.10 6.50 -22.38
C LEU A 30 -5.19 6.71 -20.87
N TRP A 31 -5.91 7.73 -20.43
CA TRP A 31 -5.98 8.07 -19.01
C TRP A 31 -6.72 7.00 -18.20
N ILE A 32 -7.85 6.52 -18.72
CA ILE A 32 -8.61 5.43 -18.09
C ILE A 32 -7.79 4.14 -18.12
N GLY A 33 -7.12 3.84 -19.23
CA GLY A 33 -6.26 2.66 -19.33
C GLY A 33 -5.11 2.70 -18.33
N LEU A 34 -4.39 3.82 -18.26
CA LEU A 34 -3.27 4.00 -17.33
C LEU A 34 -3.74 3.99 -15.86
N GLY A 35 -4.80 4.73 -15.55
CA GLY A 35 -5.38 4.75 -14.21
C GLY A 35 -5.88 3.37 -13.78
N GLY A 36 -6.60 2.67 -14.64
CA GLY A 36 -7.06 1.31 -14.39
C GLY A 36 -5.90 0.33 -14.20
N ALA A 37 -4.85 0.43 -15.02
CA ALA A 37 -3.65 -0.40 -14.88
C ALA A 37 -2.94 -0.16 -13.54
N LEU A 38 -2.85 1.09 -13.08
CA LEU A 38 -2.25 1.42 -11.77
C LEU A 38 -3.09 0.88 -10.60
N VAL A 39 -4.42 0.94 -10.68
CA VAL A 39 -5.31 0.35 -9.67
C VAL A 39 -5.11 -1.16 -9.60
N VAL A 40 -5.11 -1.84 -10.75
CA VAL A 40 -4.88 -3.29 -10.82
C VAL A 40 -3.49 -3.65 -10.28
N ALA A 41 -2.46 -2.89 -10.65
CA ALA A 41 -1.10 -3.10 -10.15
C ALA A 41 -1.02 -2.96 -8.63
N GLY A 42 -1.66 -1.93 -8.05
CA GLY A 42 -1.71 -1.74 -6.59
C GLY A 42 -2.36 -2.93 -5.88
N ILE A 43 -3.51 -3.39 -6.36
CA ILE A 43 -4.19 -4.57 -5.80
C ILE A 43 -3.29 -5.80 -5.89
N LEU A 44 -2.63 -6.02 -7.04
CA LEU A 44 -1.73 -7.17 -7.21
C LEU A 44 -0.52 -7.11 -6.27
N THR A 45 0.02 -5.92 -5.98
CA THR A 45 1.15 -5.78 -5.04
C THR A 45 0.76 -6.14 -3.61
N GLU A 46 -0.45 -5.82 -3.17
CA GLU A 46 -0.95 -6.21 -1.84
C GLU A 46 -1.11 -7.73 -1.73
N VAL A 47 -1.74 -8.35 -2.73
CA VAL A 47 -1.94 -9.81 -2.77
C VAL A 47 -0.61 -10.56 -2.85
N ALA A 48 0.34 -10.07 -3.63
CA ALA A 48 1.67 -10.65 -3.72
C ALA A 48 2.45 -10.55 -2.39
N SER A 49 2.28 -9.44 -1.65
CA SER A 49 2.93 -9.22 -0.36
C SER A 49 2.41 -10.17 0.73
N GLU A 50 1.18 -10.63 0.60
CA GLU A 50 0.55 -11.56 1.56
C GLU A 50 1.07 -12.99 1.47
N THR A 51 1.85 -13.32 0.42
CA THR A 51 2.47 -14.65 0.29
C THR A 51 3.78 -14.78 1.06
N ASP A 52 4.38 -13.68 1.52
CA ASP A 52 5.78 -13.67 2.01
C ASP A 52 5.96 -13.24 3.47
N GLY A 53 4.91 -13.12 4.29
CA GLY A 53 5.14 -12.70 5.68
C GLY A 53 3.99 -12.80 6.66
N ALA A 54 4.31 -13.49 7.75
CA ALA A 54 3.65 -13.55 9.05
C ALA A 54 2.53 -14.60 9.18
N ASP A 55 2.86 -15.65 9.91
CA ASP A 55 1.93 -16.38 10.75
C ASP A 55 0.93 -15.41 11.35
N ARG A 56 -0.31 -15.43 10.84
CA ARG A 56 -1.41 -14.70 11.46
C ARG A 56 -1.77 -15.43 12.74
N VAL A 57 -1.04 -15.08 13.80
CA VAL A 57 -1.34 -15.44 15.18
C VAL A 57 -2.77 -14.96 15.45
N THR A 58 -3.74 -15.88 15.37
CA THR A 58 -5.16 -15.53 15.41
C THR A 58 -5.52 -15.26 16.88
N PRO A 59 -6.03 -14.06 17.21
CA PRO A 59 -6.37 -13.72 18.60
C PRO A 59 -7.38 -14.69 19.19
N THR A 60 -7.17 -15.12 20.43
CA THR A 60 -8.11 -15.97 21.17
C THR A 60 -9.01 -15.12 22.06
N ASN A 61 -10.31 -15.41 22.09
CA ASN A 61 -11.24 -14.68 22.96
C ASN A 61 -11.27 -15.30 24.36
N CYS A 62 -11.20 -14.48 25.40
CA CYS A 62 -11.30 -14.96 26.77
C CYS A 62 -12.66 -15.62 27.02
N PRO A 63 -12.73 -16.86 27.51
CA PRO A 63 -14.00 -17.54 27.81
C PRO A 63 -14.77 -16.86 28.96
N GLY A 64 -14.11 -15.99 29.72
CA GLY A 64 -14.71 -15.27 30.84
C GLY A 64 -15.42 -13.97 30.48
N CYS A 65 -14.77 -13.13 29.67
CA CYS A 65 -15.26 -11.78 29.38
C CYS A 65 -15.37 -11.47 27.87
N GLY A 66 -14.92 -12.38 27.00
CA GLY A 66 -14.96 -12.21 25.55
C GLY A 66 -13.91 -11.25 24.98
N SER A 67 -13.03 -10.69 25.80
CA SER A 67 -11.95 -9.81 25.33
C SER A 67 -10.94 -10.60 24.48
N PRO A 68 -10.46 -10.05 23.34
CA PRO A 68 -9.42 -10.68 22.53
C PRO A 68 -8.06 -10.61 23.25
N ASN A 69 -7.33 -11.72 23.25
CA ASN A 69 -5.98 -11.83 23.81
C ASN A 69 -5.05 -12.49 22.79
N ASP A 70 -3.76 -12.32 23.01
CA ASP A 70 -2.72 -13.10 22.33
C ASP A 70 -2.97 -14.60 22.59
N PRO A 71 -2.92 -15.49 21.57
CA PRO A 71 -3.10 -16.92 21.78
C PRO A 71 -1.99 -17.56 22.63
N ASP A 72 -0.84 -16.91 22.78
CA ASP A 72 0.24 -17.37 23.66
C ASP A 72 0.17 -16.74 25.08
N ALA A 73 -0.90 -15.99 25.40
CA ALA A 73 -1.09 -15.44 26.73
C ALA A 73 -1.71 -16.47 27.69
N ASP A 74 -1.09 -16.66 28.86
CA ASP A 74 -1.61 -17.56 29.90
C ASP A 74 -2.86 -16.97 30.62
N ALA A 75 -3.02 -15.64 30.58
CA ALA A 75 -4.08 -14.94 31.30
C ALA A 75 -4.65 -13.75 30.51
N CYS A 76 -5.94 -13.46 30.73
CA CYS A 76 -6.64 -12.39 30.06
C CYS A 76 -6.17 -11.02 30.56
N GLY A 77 -5.71 -10.16 29.64
CA GLY A 77 -5.26 -8.80 29.96
C GLY A 77 -6.36 -7.86 30.47
N HIS A 78 -7.64 -8.21 30.23
CA HIS A 78 -8.78 -7.40 30.65
C HIS A 78 -9.35 -7.82 32.02
N CYS A 79 -9.55 -9.12 32.23
CA CYS A 79 -10.22 -9.64 33.44
C CYS A 79 -9.34 -10.50 34.35
N GLY A 80 -8.09 -10.79 33.95
CA GLY A 80 -7.12 -11.57 34.73
C GLY A 80 -7.41 -13.06 34.84
N ARG A 81 -8.45 -13.59 34.19
CA ARG A 81 -8.77 -15.03 34.17
C ARG A 81 -7.76 -15.80 33.31
N SER A 82 -7.41 -17.03 33.70
CA SER A 82 -6.58 -17.93 32.90
C SER A 82 -7.21 -18.24 31.54
N LEU A 83 -6.37 -18.39 30.52
CA LEU A 83 -6.79 -18.72 29.15
C LEU A 83 -6.59 -20.21 28.84
N ASP A 84 -5.75 -20.91 29.60
CA ASP A 84 -5.69 -22.37 29.63
C ASP A 84 -6.91 -22.92 30.41
N ALA A 85 -7.90 -23.45 29.69
CA ALA A 85 -9.08 -24.11 30.27
C ALA A 85 -9.34 -25.46 29.59
#